data_AF-A0A0Q9SWV5-F1
#
_entry.id   AF-A0A0Q9SWV5-F1
#
_cell.length_a   1.000
_cell.length_b   1.000
_cell.length_c   1.000
_cell.angle_alpha   90.00
_cell.angle_beta   90.00
_cell.angle_gamma   90.00
#
_symmetry.space_group_name_H-M   'P 1'
#
loop_
_entity.id
_entity.type
_entity.pdbx_description
1 polymer ?
#
loop_
_entity_poly.entity_id
_entity_poly.type
_entity_poly.pdbx_seq_one_letter_code
_entity_poly.pdbx_strand_id
1 'polypeptide(L)'
;MGQNKDYYCGPASGYEIIRYLHGAGFTSRFDGTSPGQAGLANANHMETDKYGKTDWARADWTRGVNRWRGVNWYVQVHAPSGSLLKSVAAQSIGGNGMPFSGNTVEFVDGPHYNKHPNRLIGHWIAAYAYSNSGGTIGWADSSTTIFTTAARYFSYSSSSFATFLQSNGIAY
;
A
#
# COMPACT_ATOMS: atom_id res chain seq x y z
N MET A 1 0.14 -11.00 -2.68
CA MET A 1 1.26 -11.67 -3.40
C MET A 1 2.53 -11.26 -2.70
N GLY A 2 3.58 -12.08 -2.74
CA GLY A 2 4.84 -11.70 -2.09
C GLY A 2 5.59 -10.63 -2.87
N GLN A 3 6.29 -9.72 -2.18
CA GLN A 3 7.23 -8.80 -2.80
C GLN A 3 8.43 -9.59 -3.37
N ASN A 4 8.88 -9.21 -4.58
CA ASN A 4 9.95 -9.92 -5.29
C ASN A 4 11.35 -9.54 -4.79
N LYS A 5 11.48 -8.38 -4.15
CA LYS A 5 12.70 -7.88 -3.51
C LYS A 5 12.36 -7.35 -2.13
N ASP A 6 13.31 -7.31 -1.22
CA ASP A 6 13.17 -6.79 0.15
C ASP A 6 12.76 -5.31 0.22
N TYR A 7 12.95 -4.55 -0.86
CA TYR A 7 12.52 -3.15 -0.99
C TYR A 7 11.33 -2.91 -1.93
N TYR A 8 10.61 -3.96 -2.35
CA TYR A 8 9.52 -3.88 -3.34
C TYR A 8 8.10 -3.79 -2.75
N CYS A 9 7.94 -3.51 -1.46
CA CYS A 9 6.61 -3.40 -0.83
C CYS A 9 5.70 -2.36 -1.52
N GLY A 10 6.25 -1.25 -2.02
CA GLY A 10 5.49 -0.24 -2.79
C GLY A 10 5.00 -0.77 -4.14
N PRO A 11 5.89 -1.27 -5.03
CA PRO A 11 5.48 -1.91 -6.28
C PRO A 11 4.54 -3.10 -6.07
N ALA A 12 4.74 -3.88 -5.02
CA ALA A 12 3.87 -5.01 -4.70
C ALA A 12 2.46 -4.54 -4.33
N SER A 13 2.31 -3.61 -3.39
CA SER A 13 1.00 -3.07 -3.01
C SER A 13 0.31 -2.34 -4.18
N GLY A 14 1.06 -1.58 -4.99
CA GLY A 14 0.53 -0.96 -6.19
C GLY A 14 0.03 -1.97 -7.23
N TYR A 15 0.82 -3.03 -7.48
CA TYR A 15 0.43 -4.07 -8.44
C TYR A 15 -0.77 -4.90 -7.95
N GLU A 16 -0.87 -5.15 -6.65
CA GLU A 16 -2.05 -5.79 -6.05
C GLU A 16 -3.33 -5.01 -6.35
N ILE A 17 -3.30 -3.69 -6.14
CA ILE A 17 -4.44 -2.80 -6.40
C ILE A 17 -4.76 -2.75 -7.90
N ILE A 18 -3.74 -2.59 -8.76
CA ILE A 18 -3.94 -2.56 -10.21
C ILE A 18 -4.54 -3.87 -10.70
N ARG A 19 -4.03 -5.01 -10.22
CA ARG A 19 -4.53 -6.33 -10.58
C ARG A 19 -5.95 -6.56 -10.08
N TYR A 20 -6.29 -6.08 -8.90
CA TYR A 20 -7.65 -6.15 -8.36
C TYR A 20 -8.63 -5.38 -9.26
N LEU A 21 -8.26 -4.17 -9.68
CA LEU A 21 -9.14 -3.27 -10.45
C LEU A 21 -9.24 -3.64 -11.94
N HIS A 22 -8.14 -4.07 -12.56
CA HIS A 22 -8.04 -4.20 -14.02
C HIS A 22 -7.61 -5.59 -14.50
N GLY A 23 -7.31 -6.51 -13.58
CA GLY A 23 -6.78 -7.83 -13.91
C GLY A 23 -5.26 -7.85 -14.10
N ALA A 24 -4.69 -9.07 -14.17
CA ALA A 24 -3.24 -9.28 -14.15
C ALA A 24 -2.51 -8.79 -15.42
N GLY A 25 -3.23 -8.67 -16.55
CA GLY A 25 -2.68 -8.29 -17.86
C GLY A 25 -2.68 -6.79 -18.16
N PHE A 26 -3.11 -5.94 -17.23
CA PHE A 26 -3.28 -4.51 -17.49
C PHE A 26 -1.95 -3.76 -17.59
N THR A 27 -1.53 -3.46 -18.82
CA THR A 27 -0.31 -2.70 -19.13
C THR A 27 -0.43 -1.24 -18.71
N SER A 28 0.70 -0.59 -18.41
CA SER A 28 0.72 0.83 -18.08
C SER A 28 0.14 1.67 -19.22
N ARG A 29 -0.78 2.56 -18.88
CA ARG A 29 -1.34 3.56 -19.80
C ARG A 29 -0.36 4.70 -20.08
N PHE A 30 0.66 4.88 -19.25
CA PHE A 30 1.66 5.94 -19.41
C PHE A 30 2.67 5.62 -20.51
N ASP A 31 3.19 4.39 -20.55
CA ASP A 31 4.31 4.02 -21.42
C ASP A 31 4.23 2.59 -22.00
N GLY A 32 3.13 1.87 -21.79
CA GLY A 32 2.97 0.49 -22.28
C GLY A 32 3.77 -0.56 -21.50
N THR A 33 4.39 -0.20 -20.37
CA THR A 33 5.14 -1.14 -19.52
C THR A 33 4.29 -2.37 -19.16
N SER A 34 4.90 -3.55 -19.29
CA SER A 34 4.25 -4.83 -18.99
C SER A 34 3.94 -5.00 -17.50
N PRO A 35 2.81 -5.63 -17.13
CA PRO A 35 2.37 -5.76 -15.74
C PRO A 35 3.37 -6.44 -14.81
N GLY A 36 3.49 -5.91 -13.59
CA GLY A 36 4.26 -6.53 -12.51
C GLY A 36 4.99 -5.53 -11.62
N GLN A 37 5.59 -6.05 -10.54
CA GLN A 37 6.35 -5.23 -9.58
C GLN A 37 7.54 -4.51 -10.23
N ALA A 38 8.30 -5.19 -11.08
CA ALA A 38 9.44 -4.59 -11.78
C ALA A 38 9.01 -3.42 -12.69
N GLY A 39 7.84 -3.54 -13.34
CA GLY A 39 7.28 -2.46 -14.14
C GLY A 39 6.96 -1.23 -13.29
N LEU A 40 6.33 -1.41 -12.12
CA LEU A 40 6.04 -0.31 -11.21
C LEU A 40 7.29 0.24 -10.52
N ALA A 41 8.33 -0.57 -10.31
CA ALA A 41 9.56 -0.16 -9.64
C ALA A 41 10.45 0.75 -10.50
N ASN A 42 10.21 0.81 -11.81
CA ASN A 42 11.07 1.54 -12.74
C ASN A 42 10.96 3.07 -12.61
N ALA A 43 11.81 3.79 -13.35
CA ALA A 43 11.90 5.25 -13.28
C ALA A 43 10.61 5.99 -13.73
N ASN A 44 9.85 5.38 -14.63
CA ASN A 44 8.62 5.97 -15.15
C ASN A 44 7.47 5.92 -14.13
N HIS A 45 7.53 5.02 -13.14
CA HIS A 45 6.45 4.80 -12.17
C HIS A 45 6.85 5.21 -10.74
N MET A 46 7.48 4.32 -9.96
CA MET A 46 7.76 4.55 -8.54
C MET A 46 9.25 4.81 -8.22
N GLU A 47 10.17 4.77 -9.20
CA GLU A 47 11.63 4.92 -8.98
C GLU A 47 12.22 4.01 -7.88
N THR A 48 11.54 2.92 -7.53
CA THR A 48 11.91 2.05 -6.40
C THR A 48 13.24 1.32 -6.64
N ASP A 49 13.53 0.93 -7.89
CA ASP A 49 14.84 0.36 -8.23
C ASP A 49 15.99 1.36 -8.08
N LYS A 50 15.72 2.66 -8.25
CA LYS A 50 16.73 3.71 -8.16
C LYS A 50 17.08 4.04 -6.71
N TYR A 51 16.08 4.08 -5.82
CA TYR A 51 16.27 4.52 -4.43
C TYR A 51 16.31 3.38 -3.40
N GLY A 52 16.06 2.13 -3.83
CA GLY A 52 15.95 1.01 -2.90
C GLY A 52 14.78 1.12 -1.93
N LYS A 53 13.76 1.93 -2.27
CA LYS A 53 12.49 2.10 -1.56
C LYS A 53 11.50 2.90 -2.41
N THR A 54 10.21 2.75 -2.13
CA THR A 54 9.16 3.65 -2.65
C THR A 54 8.96 4.80 -1.67
N ASP A 55 9.45 5.99 -2.01
CA ASP A 55 9.54 7.08 -1.03
C ASP A 55 8.19 7.79 -0.85
N TRP A 56 7.78 7.94 0.42
CA TRP A 56 6.59 8.72 0.79
C TRP A 56 6.73 10.20 0.41
N ALA A 57 7.87 10.81 0.73
CA ALA A 57 8.09 12.25 0.56
C ALA A 57 8.18 12.67 -0.92
N ARG A 58 8.46 11.70 -1.81
CA ARG A 58 8.52 11.91 -3.26
C ARG A 58 7.20 11.61 -3.97
N ALA A 59 6.17 11.19 -3.23
CA ALA A 59 4.90 10.72 -3.79
C ALA A 59 5.07 9.60 -4.83
N ASP A 60 6.11 8.76 -4.66
CA ASP A 60 6.48 7.77 -5.66
C ASP A 60 5.37 6.75 -5.90
N TRP A 61 4.67 6.36 -4.84
CA TRP A 61 3.58 5.39 -4.93
C TRP A 61 2.39 5.94 -5.73
N THR A 62 1.90 7.14 -5.38
CA THR A 62 0.76 7.76 -6.08
C THR A 62 1.12 8.10 -7.51
N ARG A 63 2.32 8.65 -7.76
CA ARG A 63 2.84 8.88 -9.11
C ARG A 63 2.83 7.58 -9.91
N GLY A 64 3.35 6.49 -9.36
CA GLY A 64 3.44 5.20 -10.04
C GLY A 64 2.08 4.63 -10.40
N VAL A 65 1.16 4.54 -9.44
CA VAL A 65 -0.16 3.94 -9.67
C VAL A 65 -1.04 4.82 -10.56
N ASN A 66 -1.02 6.15 -10.39
CA ASN A 66 -1.78 7.06 -11.24
C ASN A 66 -1.28 7.05 -12.69
N ARG A 67 0.05 7.10 -12.91
CA ARG A 67 0.64 6.96 -14.25
C ARG A 67 0.25 5.60 -14.86
N TRP A 68 0.41 4.52 -14.11
CA TRP A 68 0.05 3.20 -14.60
C TRP A 68 -1.40 3.12 -15.09
N ARG A 69 -2.32 3.67 -14.30
CA ARG A 69 -3.75 3.67 -14.64
C ARG A 69 -4.13 4.73 -15.67
N GLY A 70 -3.27 5.71 -15.94
CA GLY A 70 -3.57 6.85 -16.81
C GLY A 70 -4.61 7.80 -16.25
N VAL A 71 -4.87 7.76 -14.93
CA VAL A 71 -5.84 8.61 -14.24
C VAL A 71 -5.25 9.14 -12.94
N ASN A 72 -5.54 10.39 -12.60
CA ASN A 72 -5.08 11.01 -11.36
C ASN A 72 -6.11 10.81 -10.24
N TRP A 73 -6.17 9.60 -9.69
CA TRP A 73 -7.13 9.25 -8.63
C TRP A 73 -6.52 9.34 -7.24
N TYR A 74 -5.36 8.70 -7.06
CA TYR A 74 -4.78 8.52 -5.74
C TYR A 74 -4.08 9.77 -5.24
N VAL A 75 -4.37 10.16 -4.00
CA VAL A 75 -3.71 11.27 -3.29
C VAL A 75 -3.11 10.78 -1.98
N GLN A 76 -2.02 11.41 -1.54
CA GLN A 76 -1.43 11.11 -0.24
C GLN A 76 -2.04 11.97 0.86
N VAL A 77 -2.42 11.32 1.96
CA VAL A 77 -2.78 11.99 3.21
C VAL A 77 -1.82 11.55 4.29
N HIS A 78 -1.09 12.52 4.82
CA HIS A 78 -0.13 12.33 5.90
C HIS A 78 -0.84 12.17 7.25
N ALA A 79 -0.36 11.23 8.06
CA ALA A 79 -0.79 11.02 9.45
C ALA A 79 -2.31 11.08 9.66
N PRO A 80 -3.13 10.26 8.95
CA PRO A 80 -4.56 10.29 9.10
C PRO A 80 -4.97 9.89 10.53
N SER A 81 -6.00 10.52 11.06
CA SER A 81 -6.63 10.07 12.31
C SER A 81 -7.35 8.73 12.09
N GLY A 82 -7.62 8.01 13.18
CA GLY A 82 -8.44 6.80 13.14
C GLY A 82 -9.84 7.00 12.54
N SER A 83 -10.46 8.16 12.83
CA SER A 83 -11.76 8.51 12.26
C SER A 83 -11.68 8.82 10.77
N LEU A 84 -10.62 9.51 10.33
CA LEU A 84 -10.39 9.76 8.91
C LEU A 84 -10.14 8.45 8.16
N LEU A 85 -9.28 7.57 8.70
CA LEU A 85 -9.00 6.27 8.09
C LEU A 85 -10.26 5.41 7.95
N LYS A 86 -11.15 5.44 8.96
CA LYS A 86 -12.47 4.81 8.88
C LYS A 86 -13.32 5.37 7.73
N SER A 87 -13.42 6.69 7.63
CA SER A 87 -14.17 7.35 6.56
C SER A 87 -13.59 7.03 5.18
N VAL A 88 -12.26 7.03 5.04
CA VAL A 88 -11.57 6.67 3.80
C VAL A 88 -11.87 5.23 3.40
N ALA A 89 -11.85 4.28 4.34
CA ALA A 89 -12.16 2.89 4.04
C ALA A 89 -13.60 2.72 3.53
N ALA A 90 -14.57 3.34 4.21
CA ALA A 90 -15.97 3.28 3.79
C ALA A 90 -16.21 3.97 2.43
N GLN A 91 -15.58 5.11 2.19
CA GLN A 91 -15.77 5.88 0.97
C GLN A 91 -14.99 5.29 -0.22
N SER A 92 -13.68 5.07 -0.07
CA SER A 92 -12.83 4.64 -1.18
C SER A 92 -13.18 3.19 -1.57
N ILE A 93 -13.17 2.26 -0.63
CA ILE A 93 -13.47 0.85 -0.93
C ILE A 93 -14.98 0.65 -1.15
N GLY A 94 -15.81 1.11 -0.20
CA GLY A 94 -17.25 0.85 -0.25
C GLY A 94 -18.01 1.70 -1.26
N GLY A 95 -17.77 3.01 -1.27
CA GLY A 95 -18.46 3.95 -2.15
C GLY A 95 -17.92 3.93 -3.58
N ASN A 96 -16.61 3.91 -3.75
CA ASN A 96 -15.97 4.04 -5.06
C ASN A 96 -15.45 2.71 -5.64
N GLY A 97 -15.45 1.62 -4.86
CA GLY A 97 -14.87 0.34 -5.30
C GLY A 97 -13.35 0.38 -5.45
N MET A 98 -12.69 1.33 -4.79
CA MET A 98 -11.27 1.66 -4.94
C MET A 98 -10.47 1.22 -3.72
N PRO A 99 -9.63 0.17 -3.83
CA PRO A 99 -8.61 -0.15 -2.85
C PRO A 99 -7.61 1.00 -2.72
N PHE A 100 -6.97 1.12 -1.56
CA PHE A 100 -5.97 2.13 -1.28
C PHE A 100 -4.74 1.52 -0.60
N SER A 101 -3.68 2.29 -0.42
CA SER A 101 -2.44 1.80 0.20
C SER A 101 -2.08 2.58 1.46
N GLY A 102 -1.47 1.90 2.42
CA GLY A 102 -0.91 2.49 3.63
C GLY A 102 0.61 2.35 3.63
N ASN A 103 1.32 3.45 3.87
CA ASN A 103 2.75 3.43 4.18
C ASN A 103 2.90 3.52 5.69
N THR A 104 3.19 2.38 6.30
CA THR A 104 3.29 2.19 7.75
C THR A 104 4.73 2.31 8.22
N VAL A 105 4.89 2.63 9.51
CA VAL A 105 6.15 2.52 10.23
C VAL A 105 5.90 1.78 11.54
N GLU A 106 6.68 0.72 11.76
CA GLU A 106 6.75 -0.02 13.02
C GLU A 106 8.13 0.24 13.64
N PHE A 107 8.15 0.72 14.89
CA PHE A 107 9.38 1.07 15.60
C PHE A 107 9.90 -0.10 16.43
N VAL A 108 11.22 -0.11 16.66
CA VAL A 108 11.86 -1.06 17.59
C VAL A 108 11.20 -0.95 18.97
N ASP A 109 10.93 -2.10 19.58
CA ASP A 109 10.25 -2.30 20.87
C ASP A 109 8.80 -1.76 20.92
N GLY A 110 8.25 -1.40 19.75
CA GLY A 110 6.87 -0.98 19.59
C GLY A 110 5.92 -2.11 19.19
N PRO A 111 4.63 -1.80 19.02
CA PRO A 111 3.67 -2.74 18.46
C PRO A 111 4.01 -3.10 17.01
N HIS A 112 3.76 -4.36 16.64
CA HIS A 112 3.92 -4.87 15.28
C HIS A 112 2.61 -5.47 14.78
N TYR A 113 1.94 -4.79 13.83
CA TYR A 113 0.52 -5.02 13.52
C TYR A 113 0.26 -6.38 12.85
N ASN A 114 1.28 -7.00 12.26
CA ASN A 114 1.16 -8.26 11.52
C ASN A 114 2.25 -9.27 11.90
N LYS A 115 2.63 -9.32 13.20
CA LYS A 115 3.65 -10.25 13.72
C LYS A 115 5.01 -10.12 13.00
N HIS A 116 5.33 -8.92 12.55
CA HIS A 116 6.63 -8.58 12.00
C HIS A 116 7.72 -8.70 13.07
N PRO A 117 8.98 -8.94 12.68
CA PRO A 117 10.08 -9.00 13.63
C PRO A 117 10.27 -7.66 14.34
N ASN A 118 10.72 -7.70 15.60
CA ASN A 118 11.01 -6.51 16.39
C ASN A 118 12.20 -5.73 15.81
N ARG A 119 11.93 -4.80 14.90
CA ARG A 119 12.91 -3.90 14.27
C ARG A 119 12.19 -2.73 13.61
N LEU A 120 12.93 -1.67 13.27
CA LEU A 120 12.37 -0.58 12.48
C LEU A 120 11.97 -1.09 11.08
N ILE A 121 10.71 -0.90 10.71
CA ILE A 121 10.15 -1.32 9.42
C ILE A 121 9.34 -0.15 8.85
N GLY A 122 9.69 0.29 7.64
CA GLY A 122 8.84 1.15 6.81
C GLY A 122 8.22 0.31 5.69
N HIS A 123 6.90 0.33 5.54
CA HIS A 123 6.23 -0.71 4.73
C HIS A 123 4.95 -0.24 4.05
N TRP A 124 4.85 -0.52 2.74
CA TRP A 124 3.65 -0.28 1.95
C TRP A 124 2.79 -1.55 1.88
N ILE A 125 1.51 -1.42 2.22
CA ILE A 125 0.52 -2.51 2.18
C ILE A 125 -0.81 -2.04 1.57
N ALA A 126 -1.56 -2.94 0.95
CA ALA A 126 -2.82 -2.58 0.28
C ALA A 126 -4.04 -2.87 1.17
N ALA A 127 -4.90 -1.87 1.36
CA ALA A 127 -6.24 -2.05 1.93
C ALA A 127 -7.21 -2.47 0.81
N TYR A 128 -7.83 -3.64 0.96
CA TYR A 128 -8.68 -4.25 -0.08
C TYR A 128 -10.12 -4.48 0.37
N ALA A 129 -10.38 -4.49 1.67
CA ALA A 129 -11.71 -4.74 2.22
C ALA A 129 -11.99 -3.84 3.42
N TYR A 130 -13.27 -3.68 3.75
CA TYR A 130 -13.71 -2.98 4.94
C TYR A 130 -14.93 -3.66 5.55
N SER A 131 -15.13 -3.46 6.85
CA SER A 131 -16.35 -3.85 7.56
C SER A 131 -16.68 -2.83 8.65
N ASN A 132 -17.85 -2.97 9.30
CA ASN A 132 -18.30 -2.06 10.36
C ASN A 132 -18.27 -0.58 9.94
N SER A 133 -18.73 -0.30 8.71
CA SER A 133 -18.69 1.03 8.10
C SER A 133 -17.29 1.67 8.16
N GLY A 134 -16.26 0.86 7.88
CA GLY A 134 -14.86 1.26 7.86
C GLY A 134 -14.19 1.18 9.22
N GLY A 135 -14.86 0.69 10.26
CA GLY A 135 -14.26 0.50 11.58
C GLY A 135 -13.16 -0.56 11.59
N THR A 136 -13.20 -1.51 10.64
CA THR A 136 -12.17 -2.52 10.44
C THR A 136 -11.80 -2.57 8.96
N ILE A 137 -10.50 -2.64 8.68
CA ILE A 137 -9.94 -2.68 7.33
C ILE A 137 -9.22 -4.01 7.13
N GLY A 138 -9.46 -4.65 5.99
CA GLY A 138 -8.70 -5.79 5.50
C GLY A 138 -7.48 -5.32 4.71
N TRP A 139 -6.32 -5.79 5.12
CA TRP A 139 -5.01 -5.43 4.57
C TRP A 139 -4.34 -6.64 3.93
N ALA A 140 -3.72 -6.43 2.77
CA ALA A 140 -2.85 -7.36 2.09
C ALA A 140 -1.40 -6.96 2.31
N ASP A 141 -0.63 -7.86 2.90
CA ASP A 141 0.77 -7.65 3.24
C ASP A 141 1.66 -8.45 2.29
N SER A 142 2.46 -7.75 1.50
CA SER A 142 3.35 -8.37 0.53
C SER A 142 4.67 -8.86 1.13
N SER A 143 4.95 -8.58 2.41
CA SER A 143 6.21 -8.94 3.07
C SER A 143 6.37 -10.43 3.38
N THR A 144 5.34 -11.26 3.14
CA THR A 144 5.37 -12.71 3.48
C THR A 144 6.52 -13.52 2.87
N THR A 145 7.19 -13.02 1.83
CA THR A 145 8.42 -13.61 1.26
C THR A 145 9.69 -13.24 2.02
N ILE A 146 9.62 -12.24 2.90
CA ILE A 146 10.70 -11.70 3.73
C ILE A 146 10.45 -12.03 5.22
N PHE A 147 9.21 -11.94 5.67
CA PHE A 147 8.77 -12.21 7.05
C PHE A 147 7.83 -13.41 7.06
N THR A 148 8.35 -14.57 7.42
CA THR A 148 7.60 -15.84 7.39
C THR A 148 6.47 -15.91 8.43
N THR A 149 6.53 -15.08 9.47
CA THR A 149 5.49 -14.96 10.51
C THR A 149 4.35 -14.01 10.14
N ALA A 150 4.55 -13.19 9.09
CA ALA A 150 3.54 -12.24 8.64
C ALA A 150 2.38 -12.95 7.93
N ALA A 151 1.15 -12.55 8.23
CA ALA A 151 0.01 -13.04 7.48
C ALA A 151 -0.13 -12.27 6.17
N ARG A 152 -0.39 -12.98 5.07
CA ARG A 152 -0.63 -12.35 3.76
C ARG A 152 -1.86 -11.44 3.76
N TYR A 153 -2.88 -11.85 4.51
CA TYR A 153 -4.12 -11.11 4.67
C TYR A 153 -4.46 -11.05 6.15
N PHE A 154 -4.81 -9.88 6.65
CA PHE A 154 -5.24 -9.66 8.02
C PHE A 154 -6.25 -8.52 8.09
N SER A 155 -6.96 -8.41 9.21
CA SER A 155 -7.87 -7.30 9.47
C SER A 155 -7.42 -6.54 10.71
N TYR A 156 -7.60 -5.23 10.71
CA TYR A 156 -7.22 -4.38 11.84
C TYR A 156 -8.24 -3.27 12.08
N SER A 157 -8.39 -2.84 13.34
CA SER A 157 -9.20 -1.67 13.70
C SER A 157 -8.63 -0.40 13.08
N SER A 158 -9.45 0.41 12.40
CA SER A 158 -8.98 1.66 11.80
C SER A 158 -8.44 2.65 12.82
N SER A 159 -9.02 2.69 14.03
CA SER A 159 -8.54 3.58 15.09
C SER A 159 -7.14 3.20 15.56
N SER A 160 -6.89 1.90 15.73
CA SER A 160 -5.61 1.39 16.20
C SER A 160 -4.57 1.36 15.09
N PHE A 161 -4.97 1.05 13.84
CA PHE A 161 -4.06 0.98 12.70
C PHE A 161 -3.49 2.35 12.33
N ALA A 162 -4.25 3.42 12.54
CA ALA A 162 -3.80 4.79 12.31
C ALA A 162 -2.48 5.12 13.03
N THR A 163 -2.18 4.48 14.17
CA THR A 163 -0.93 4.70 14.92
C THR A 163 0.33 4.35 14.11
N PHE A 164 0.27 3.37 13.21
CA PHE A 164 1.39 2.99 12.35
C PHE A 164 1.56 3.93 11.15
N LEU A 165 0.61 4.82 10.90
CA LEU A 165 0.58 5.71 9.74
C LEU A 165 1.08 7.13 10.08
N GLN A 166 1.50 7.38 11.31
CA GLN A 166 1.82 8.72 11.81
C GLN A 166 3.13 9.30 11.25
N SER A 167 4.10 8.46 10.89
CA SER A 167 5.32 8.94 10.21
C SER A 167 5.10 9.21 8.73
N ASN A 168 4.17 8.50 8.10
CA ASN A 168 3.86 8.57 6.68
C ASN A 168 2.36 8.77 6.49
N GLY A 169 1.59 7.75 6.06
CA GLY A 169 0.16 7.93 5.84
C GLY A 169 -0.43 6.97 4.82
N ILE A 170 -1.51 7.40 4.17
CA ILE A 170 -2.25 6.61 3.18
C ILE A 170 -2.25 7.26 1.79
N ALA A 171 -2.43 6.44 0.76
CA ALA A 171 -2.68 6.85 -0.62
C ALA A 171 -4.00 6.25 -1.11
N TYR A 172 -5.06 7.06 -1.25
CA TYR A 172 -6.45 6.60 -1.52
C TYR A 172 -7.16 7.37 -2.62
#